data_AF-A0A7D5S9X4-F1
#
_entry.id   AF-A0A7D5S9X4-F1
#
_cell.length_a   1.000
_cell.length_b   1.000
_cell.length_c   1.000
_cell.angle_alpha   90.00
_cell.angle_beta   90.00
_cell.angle_gamma   90.00
#
_symmetry.space_group_name_H-M   'P 1'
#
loop_
_entity.id
_entity.type
_entity.pdbx_description
1 polymer ?
#
loop_
_entity_poly.entity_id
_entity_poly.type
_entity_poly.pdbx_seq_one_letter_code
_entity_poly.pdbx_strand_id
1 'polypeptide(L)'
;MHAESAMNPPSRPHEGQRLLEKAAAQGDILAQFHLALLYDGNPLYDVGSIKLDKDLEKSTFWYQKMSQQEKAEWTYVIVALYQLGIRYENGKGIAKNHSEAVKCYLKIIEHYWAFDF
;
A
#
# COMPACT_ATOMS: atom_id res chain seq x y z
N MET A 1 -39.75 -23.45 -20.55
CA MET A 1 -39.15 -22.11 -20.75
C MET A 1 -38.58 -21.65 -19.43
N HIS A 2 -37.25 -21.62 -19.41
CA HIS A 2 -36.27 -21.05 -18.46
C HIS A 2 -36.76 -20.52 -17.10
N ALA A 3 -36.43 -21.29 -16.06
CA ALA A 3 -36.12 -20.76 -14.75
C ALA A 3 -34.63 -20.39 -14.72
N GLU A 4 -34.31 -19.10 -14.84
CA GLU A 4 -32.96 -18.59 -14.57
C GLU A 4 -33.06 -17.10 -14.23
N SER A 5 -33.77 -16.80 -13.15
CA SER A 5 -33.58 -15.55 -12.41
C SER A 5 -32.75 -15.87 -11.17
N ALA A 6 -31.53 -16.38 -11.41
CA ALA A 6 -30.51 -16.42 -10.39
C ALA A 6 -30.11 -14.97 -10.14
N MET A 7 -30.74 -14.40 -9.11
CA MET A 7 -30.34 -13.20 -8.41
C MET A 7 -28.81 -13.21 -8.32
N ASN A 8 -28.16 -12.37 -9.13
CA ASN A 8 -26.72 -12.17 -9.10
C ASN A 8 -26.39 -11.79 -7.65
N PRO A 9 -25.68 -12.61 -6.86
CA PRO A 9 -25.43 -12.30 -5.46
C PRO A 9 -24.73 -10.94 -5.45
N PRO A 10 -25.14 -9.99 -4.58
CA PRO A 10 -24.47 -8.69 -4.52
C PRO A 10 -22.98 -9.00 -4.36
N SER A 11 -22.17 -8.58 -5.33
CA SER A 11 -20.72 -8.55 -5.19
C SER A 11 -20.48 -7.93 -3.82
N ARG A 12 -19.93 -8.69 -2.86
CA ARG A 12 -19.81 -8.24 -1.46
C ARG A 12 -18.49 -7.47 -1.32
N PRO A 13 -18.45 -6.14 -1.52
CA PRO A 13 -17.21 -5.36 -1.36
C PRO A 13 -16.59 -5.53 0.03
N HIS A 14 -17.41 -5.81 1.05
CA HIS A 14 -16.96 -6.07 2.41
C HIS A 14 -16.13 -7.35 2.58
N GLU A 15 -16.36 -8.39 1.76
CA GLU A 15 -15.60 -9.63 1.86
C GLU A 15 -14.22 -9.49 1.22
N GLY A 16 -14.14 -8.82 0.07
CA GLY A 16 -12.87 -8.48 -0.58
C GLY A 16 -11.98 -7.62 0.31
N GLN A 17 -12.55 -6.57 0.92
CA GLN A 17 -11.83 -5.74 1.89
C GLN A 17 -11.30 -6.56 3.06
N ARG A 18 -12.14 -7.40 3.68
CA ARG A 18 -11.73 -8.19 4.86
C ARG A 18 -10.61 -9.18 4.52
N LEU A 19 -10.67 -9.81 3.35
CA LEU A 19 -9.61 -10.72 2.90
C LEU A 19 -8.31 -9.96 2.63
N LEU A 20 -8.39 -8.77 2.04
CA LEU A 20 -7.24 -7.91 1.80
C LEU A 20 -6.57 -7.46 3.11
N GLU A 21 -7.36 -7.01 4.09
CA GLU A 21 -6.88 -6.65 5.44
C GLU A 21 -6.23 -7.84 6.14
N LYS A 22 -6.83 -9.03 6.03
CA LYS A 22 -6.27 -10.25 6.60
C LYS A 22 -4.92 -10.62 5.96
N ALA A 23 -4.81 -10.58 4.64
CA ALA A 23 -3.57 -10.87 3.93
C ALA A 23 -2.47 -9.86 4.29
N ALA A 24 -2.81 -8.58 4.31
CA ALA A 24 -1.87 -7.52 4.69
C ALA A 24 -1.36 -7.67 6.14
N ALA A 25 -2.25 -8.06 7.06
CA ALA A 25 -1.90 -8.37 8.45
C ALA A 25 -0.98 -9.60 8.59
N GLN A 26 -1.02 -10.53 7.62
CA GLN A 26 -0.13 -11.69 7.55
C GLN A 26 1.24 -11.38 6.92
N GLY A 27 1.46 -10.13 6.49
CA GLY A 27 2.73 -9.70 5.89
C GLY A 27 2.75 -9.73 4.37
N ASP A 28 1.64 -10.08 3.70
CA ASP A 28 1.57 -10.04 2.24
C ASP A 28 1.79 -8.61 1.74
N ILE A 29 2.93 -8.38 1.08
CA ILE A 29 3.36 -7.05 0.67
C ILE A 29 2.50 -6.47 -0.45
N LEU A 30 1.90 -7.32 -1.29
CA LEU A 30 0.96 -6.89 -2.32
C LEU A 30 -0.33 -6.39 -1.68
N ALA A 31 -0.85 -7.13 -0.71
CA ALA A 31 -2.03 -6.72 0.03
C ALA A 31 -1.80 -5.40 0.80
N GLN A 32 -0.63 -5.24 1.42
CA GLN A 32 -0.24 -3.98 2.06
C GLN A 32 -0.15 -2.83 1.07
N PHE A 33 0.47 -3.05 -0.09
CA PHE A 33 0.56 -2.07 -1.16
C PHE A 33 -0.82 -1.62 -1.65
N HIS A 34 -1.72 -2.57 -1.89
CA HIS A 34 -3.10 -2.27 -2.30
C HIS A 34 -3.86 -1.48 -1.25
N LEU A 35 -3.75 -1.82 0.04
CA LEU A 35 -4.36 -1.02 1.11
C LEU A 35 -3.77 0.39 1.19
N ALA A 36 -2.45 0.53 1.03
CA ALA A 36 -1.81 1.84 1.01
C ALA A 36 -2.39 2.73 -0.10
N LEU A 37 -2.57 2.17 -1.31
CA LEU A 37 -3.13 2.88 -2.46
C LEU A 37 -4.62 3.21 -2.30
N LEU A 38 -5.41 2.28 -1.78
CA LEU A 38 -6.83 2.49 -1.50
C LEU A 38 -7.01 3.64 -0.50
N TYR A 39 -6.24 3.63 0.59
CA TYR A 39 -6.26 4.69 1.59
C TYR A 39 -5.67 6.02 1.09
N ASP A 40 -4.79 6.01 0.09
CA ASP A 40 -4.35 7.23 -0.59
C ASP A 40 -5.47 7.90 -1.40
N GLY A 41 -6.51 7.14 -1.72
CA GLY A 41 -7.55 7.53 -2.66
C GLY A 41 -7.01 7.62 -4.09
N ASN A 42 -6.03 6.79 -4.45
CA ASN A 42 -5.47 6.78 -5.80
C ASN A 42 -6.50 6.16 -6.78
N PRO A 43 -7.09 6.95 -7.70
CA PRO A 43 -8.16 6.46 -8.58
C PRO A 43 -7.64 5.56 -9.71
N LEU A 44 -6.32 5.49 -9.93
CA LEU A 44 -5.71 4.70 -11.00
C LEU A 44 -5.65 3.19 -10.68
N TYR A 45 -5.88 2.79 -9.44
CA TYR A 45 -5.82 1.40 -9.01
C TYR A 45 -7.19 0.97 -8.48
N ASP A 46 -7.98 0.39 -9.38
CA ASP A 46 -9.22 -0.29 -9.02
C ASP A 46 -8.88 -1.68 -8.47
N VAL A 47 -8.76 -1.82 -7.14
CA VAL A 47 -8.57 -3.12 -6.46
C VAL A 47 -9.94 -3.81 -6.34
N GLY A 48 -10.59 -4.02 -7.48
CA GLY A 48 -11.97 -4.46 -7.58
C GLY A 48 -12.96 -3.49 -6.91
N SER A 49 -14.14 -3.96 -6.53
CA SER A 49 -15.22 -3.10 -5.99
C SER A 49 -14.97 -2.53 -4.57
N ILE A 50 -13.74 -2.57 -4.06
CA ILE A 50 -13.40 -2.09 -2.72
C ILE A 50 -13.25 -0.57 -2.76
N LYS A 51 -14.12 0.13 -2.03
CA LYS A 51 -14.05 1.59 -1.84
C LYS A 51 -13.78 1.88 -0.37
N LEU A 52 -12.65 2.52 -0.11
CA LEU A 52 -12.28 3.03 1.22
C LEU A 52 -12.26 4.54 1.19
N ASP A 53 -12.63 5.15 2.31
CA ASP A 53 -12.40 6.57 2.51
C ASP A 53 -10.90 6.84 2.56
N LYS A 54 -10.50 7.97 1.96
CA LYS A 54 -9.11 8.41 1.97
C LYS A 54 -8.64 8.63 3.41
N ASP A 55 -7.54 7.99 3.79
CA ASP A 55 -6.94 8.05 5.11
C ASP A 55 -5.40 7.98 4.96
N LEU A 56 -4.77 9.15 4.90
CA LEU A 56 -3.32 9.24 4.65
C LEU A 56 -2.49 8.67 5.82
N GLU A 57 -3.03 8.64 7.03
CA GLU A 57 -2.35 8.06 8.19
C GLU A 57 -2.28 6.53 8.05
N LYS A 58 -3.42 5.89 7.74
CA LYS A 58 -3.44 4.43 7.46
C LYS A 58 -2.63 4.06 6.23
N SER A 59 -2.70 4.88 5.17
CA SER A 59 -1.83 4.67 4.02
C SER A 59 -0.35 4.71 4.44
N THR A 60 0.02 5.64 5.34
CA THR A 60 1.42 5.78 5.79
C THR A 60 1.85 4.60 6.63
N PHE A 61 0.98 4.14 7.51
CA PHE A 61 1.18 2.94 8.28
C PHE A 61 1.54 1.73 7.38
N TRP A 62 0.81 1.53 6.27
CA TRP A 62 1.10 0.42 5.36
C TRP A 62 2.43 0.59 4.63
N TYR A 63 2.76 1.78 4.13
CA TYR A 63 4.09 2.00 3.54
C TYR A 63 5.22 1.80 4.56
N GLN A 64 5.04 2.23 5.82
CA GLN A 64 6.02 1.95 6.88
C GLN A 64 6.21 0.45 7.10
N LYS A 65 5.12 -0.32 7.15
CA LYS A 65 5.18 -1.79 7.26
C LYS A 65 5.93 -2.43 6.11
N MET A 66 5.64 -2.04 4.87
CA MET A 66 6.32 -2.53 3.68
C MET A 66 7.83 -2.24 3.73
N SER A 67 8.21 -1.02 4.15
CA SER A 67 9.62 -0.60 4.22
C SER A 67 10.48 -1.34 5.24
N GLN A 68 9.85 -2.09 6.16
CA GLN A 68 10.51 -2.80 7.25
C GLN A 68 10.60 -4.33 7.03
N GLN A 69 10.06 -4.83 5.91
CA GLN A 69 10.07 -6.26 5.65
C GLN A 69 11.42 -6.72 5.08
N GLU A 70 12.12 -7.59 5.82
CA GLU A 70 13.46 -8.08 5.42
C GLU A 70 13.45 -9.07 4.24
N LYS A 71 12.35 -9.81 4.05
CA LYS A 71 12.21 -10.85 2.99
C LYS A 71 11.28 -10.43 1.86
N ALA A 72 10.98 -9.13 1.78
CA ALA A 72 10.07 -8.60 0.79
C ALA A 72 10.74 -8.44 -0.57
N GLU A 73 9.93 -8.48 -1.62
CA GLU A 73 10.38 -8.09 -2.96
C GLU A 73 10.75 -6.60 -2.96
N TRP A 74 12.02 -6.31 -3.27
CA TRP A 74 12.62 -4.98 -3.16
C TRP A 74 11.87 -3.90 -3.94
N THR A 75 11.22 -4.27 -5.04
CA THR A 75 10.37 -3.37 -5.83
C THR A 75 9.35 -2.64 -4.95
N TYR A 76 8.64 -3.36 -4.07
CA TYR A 76 7.61 -2.78 -3.21
C TYR A 76 8.20 -2.02 -2.02
N VAL A 77 9.34 -2.48 -1.49
CA VAL A 77 10.08 -1.78 -0.43
C VAL A 77 10.54 -0.41 -0.93
N ILE A 78 11.08 -0.33 -2.15
CA ILE A 78 11.52 0.92 -2.78
C ILE A 78 10.33 1.86 -3.00
N VAL A 79 9.20 1.35 -3.51
CA VAL A 79 7.98 2.16 -3.67
C VAL A 79 7.53 2.73 -2.33
N ALA A 80 7.55 1.92 -1.26
CA ALA A 80 7.17 2.37 0.07
C ALA A 80 8.13 3.43 0.62
N LEU A 81 9.45 3.21 0.52
CA LEU A 81 10.46 4.19 0.93
C LEU A 81 10.31 5.51 0.16
N TYR A 82 10.02 5.45 -1.15
CA TYR A 82 9.83 6.63 -1.98
C TYR A 82 8.61 7.43 -1.52
N GLN A 83 7.48 6.76 -1.29
CA GLN A 83 6.26 7.41 -0.80
C GLN A 83 6.45 8.01 0.60
N LEU A 84 7.16 7.32 1.50
CA LEU A 84 7.51 7.85 2.81
C LEU A 84 8.42 9.09 2.71
N GLY A 85 9.39 9.08 1.80
CA GLY A 85 10.25 10.23 1.52
C GLY A 85 9.44 11.48 1.15
N ILE A 86 8.53 11.35 0.19
CA ILE A 86 7.63 12.42 -0.24
C ILE A 86 6.75 12.91 0.92
N ARG A 87 6.25 11.99 1.76
CA ARG A 87 5.37 12.34 2.88
C ARG A 87 6.11 13.07 3.98
N TYR A 88 7.31 12.62 4.33
CA TYR A 88 8.17 13.31 5.28
C TYR A 88 8.60 14.69 4.76
N GLU A 89 8.83 14.84 3.46
CA GLU A 89 9.17 16.13 2.85
C GLU A 89 8.01 17.14 2.92
N ASN A 90 6.78 16.65 2.70
CA ASN A 90 5.59 17.50 2.53
C ASN A 90 4.66 17.56 3.76
N GLY A 91 4.86 16.70 4.76
CA GLY A 91 3.96 16.57 5.91
C GLY A 91 2.58 15.99 5.56
N LYS A 92 2.52 15.05 4.60
CA LYS A 92 1.24 14.45 4.14
C LYS A 92 0.94 13.18 4.91
N GLY A 93 -0.08 13.22 5.77
CA GLY A 93 -0.49 12.08 6.60
C GLY A 93 0.47 11.73 7.74
N ILE A 94 1.57 12.48 7.88
CA ILE A 94 2.56 12.40 8.96
C ILE A 94 3.20 13.77 9.17
N ALA A 95 3.89 13.94 10.30
CA ALA A 95 4.67 15.15 10.56
C ALA A 95 5.81 15.32 9.54
N LYS A 96 5.97 16.56 9.05
CA LYS A 96 7.05 16.93 8.14
C LYS A 96 8.41 16.76 8.83
N ASN A 97 9.33 16.04 8.17
CA ASN A 97 10.69 15.80 8.64
C ASN A 97 11.66 15.55 7.47
N HIS A 98 12.41 16.58 7.08
CA HIS A 98 13.36 16.47 5.97
C HIS A 98 14.50 15.48 6.21
N SER A 99 14.92 15.27 7.47
CA SER A 99 15.98 14.30 7.78
C SER A 99 15.52 12.87 7.52
N GLU A 100 14.29 12.54 7.92
CA GLU A 100 13.71 11.23 7.62
C GLU A 100 13.45 11.04 6.13
N ALA A 101 13.05 12.10 5.41
CA ALA A 101 12.91 12.04 3.96
C ALA A 101 14.24 11.67 3.27
N VAL A 102 15.34 12.31 3.64
CA VAL A 102 16.68 12.00 3.10
C VAL A 102 17.07 10.56 3.44
N LYS A 103 16.83 10.09 4.66
CA LYS A 103 17.10 8.69 5.04
C LYS A 103 16.32 7.70 4.18
N CYS A 104 15.05 7.98 3.88
CA CYS A 104 14.26 7.15 2.98
C CYS A 104 14.90 7.06 1.59
N TYR A 105 15.31 8.18 1.01
CA TYR A 105 15.95 8.20 -0.31
C TYR A 105 17.33 7.52 -0.32
N LEU A 106 18.14 7.70 0.73
CA LEU A 106 19.43 7.02 0.85
C LEU A 106 19.29 5.50 0.90
N LYS A 107 18.32 4.98 1.66
CA LYS A 107 18.05 3.53 1.71
C LYS A 107 17.69 2.93 0.36
N ILE A 108 17.00 3.68 -0.50
CA ILE A 108 16.67 3.25 -1.87
C ILE A 108 17.96 3.11 -2.69
N ILE A 109 18.84 4.13 -2.63
CA ILE A 109 20.11 4.15 -3.34
C ILE A 109 21.01 3.02 -2.85
N GLU A 110 21.19 2.88 -1.53
CA GLU A 110 21.95 1.77 -0.94
C GLU A 110 21.48 0.42 -1.48
N HIS A 111 20.16 0.24 -1.66
CA HIS A 111 19.64 -0.98 -2.26
C HIS A 111 20.01 -1.15 -3.72
N TYR A 112 19.82 -0.14 -4.56
CA TYR A 112 20.19 -0.23 -5.97
C TYR A 112 21.67 -0.53 -6.16
N TRP A 113 22.52 0.05 -5.32
CA TRP A 113 23.98 -0.09 -5.43
C TRP A 113 24.48 -1.40 -4.80
N ALA A 114 23.71 -2.01 -3.90
CA ALA A 114 24.01 -3.34 -3.35
C ALA A 114 23.73 -4.50 -4.33
N PHE A 115 23.02 -4.25 -5.44
CA PHE A 115 22.74 -5.25 -6.48
C PHE A 115 23.63 -5.11 -7.73
N ASP A 116 24.51 -4.10 -7.79
CA ASP A 116 25.37 -3.80 -8.95
C ASP A 116 26.84 -4.26 -8.81
N PHE A 117 27.20 -5.09 -7.82
CA PHE A 117 28.54 -5.69 -7.68
C PHE A 117 28.53 -7.12 -7.14
#